data_AF-A0A969NZ02-F1
#
_entry.id   AF-A0A969NZ02-F1
#
_cell.length_a   1.000
_cell.length_b   1.000
_cell.length_c   1.000
_cell.angle_alpha   90.00
_cell.angle_beta   90.00
_cell.angle_gamma   90.00
#
_symmetry.space_group_name_H-M   'P 1'
#
loop_
_entity.id
_entity.type
_entity.pdbx_description
1 polymer ?
#
loop_
_entity_poly.entity_id
_entity_poly.type
_entity_poly.pdbx_seq_one_letter_code
_entity_poly.pdbx_strand_id
1 'polypeptide(L)'
;MASLEELIQVAGMNGIAISAMGIGKRMNETGALFLRMMLEYTSRTIIAADPVVIPLLDRFTKVLIQDSTTMTLPSELVDVWRGCGGSETSSQSSIKVQLQMDLRTGAYEMLTLHDGREHDCTNRSSIDHIPAGALRIADLGYFRLADFTAIGNQGAY
;
A
#
# COMPACT_ATOMS: atom_id res chain seq x y z
N MET A 1 2.88 -17.36 3.63
CA MET A 1 3.34 -16.77 4.90
C MET A 1 4.76 -17.26 5.10
N ALA A 2 5.73 -16.36 5.32
CA ALA A 2 7.12 -16.78 5.46
C ALA A 2 7.30 -17.56 6.77
N SER A 3 8.04 -18.67 6.74
CA SER A 3 8.31 -19.45 7.94
C SER A 3 9.37 -18.77 8.82
N LEU A 4 9.43 -19.14 10.09
CA LEU A 4 10.48 -18.66 10.99
C LEU A 4 11.88 -19.03 10.48
N GLU A 5 11.99 -20.17 9.80
CA GLU A 5 13.23 -20.66 9.19
C GLU A 5 13.65 -19.80 8.00
N GLU A 6 12.70 -19.39 7.16
CA GLU A 6 12.97 -18.47 6.04
C GLU A 6 13.47 -17.11 6.54
N LEU A 7 12.90 -16.58 7.63
CA LEU A 7 13.36 -15.33 8.23
C LEU A 7 14.78 -15.45 8.81
N ILE A 8 15.14 -16.59 9.41
CA ILE A 8 16.51 -16.86 9.87
C ILE A 8 17.46 -16.94 8.67
N GLN A 9 17.05 -17.61 7.59
CA GLN A 9 17.86 -17.73 6.38
C GLN A 9 18.15 -16.35 5.79
N VAL A 10 17.13 -15.49 5.66
CA VAL A 10 17.31 -14.10 5.19
C VAL A 10 18.25 -13.33 6.12
N ALA A 11 18.07 -13.45 7.45
CA ALA A 11 18.96 -12.79 8.41
C ALA A 11 20.42 -13.26 8.24
N GLY A 12 20.64 -14.57 8.10
CA GLY A 12 21.96 -15.16 7.88
C GLY A 12 22.61 -14.71 6.57
N MET A 13 21.85 -14.63 5.48
CA MET A 13 22.33 -14.09 4.19
C MET A 13 22.79 -12.62 4.30
N ASN A 14 22.27 -11.88 5.28
CA ASN A 14 22.65 -10.50 5.58
C ASN A 14 23.67 -10.39 6.73
N GLY A 15 24.30 -11.49 7.15
CA GLY A 15 25.34 -11.51 8.18
C GLY A 15 24.83 -11.36 9.62
N ILE A 16 23.52 -11.52 9.84
CA ILE A 16 22.89 -11.38 11.16
C ILE A 16 22.74 -12.76 11.80
N ALA A 17 23.44 -12.98 12.92
CA ALA A 17 23.29 -14.19 13.73
C ALA A 17 22.08 -14.06 14.67
N ILE A 18 20.99 -14.77 14.37
CA ILE A 18 19.76 -14.77 15.17
C ILE A 18 19.14 -16.17 15.21
N SER A 19 18.64 -16.56 16.38
CA SER A 19 17.92 -17.84 16.54
C SER A 19 16.43 -17.70 16.24
N ALA A 20 15.77 -18.83 15.96
CA ALA A 20 14.31 -18.93 15.85
C ALA A 20 13.59 -18.28 17.04
N MET A 21 13.99 -18.63 18.27
CA MET A 21 13.44 -18.01 19.48
C MET A 21 13.71 -16.51 19.54
N GLY A 22 14.87 -16.06 19.04
CA GLY A 22 15.22 -14.65 18.95
C GLY A 22 14.30 -13.87 18.02
N ILE A 23 13.92 -14.44 16.87
CA ILE A 23 12.92 -13.84 15.97
C ILE A 23 11.54 -13.90 16.60
N GLY A 24 11.13 -15.06 17.16
CA GLY A 24 9.84 -15.22 17.82
C GLY A 24 9.59 -14.20 18.94
N LYS A 25 10.62 -13.90 19.75
CA LYS A 25 10.55 -12.83 20.78
C LYS A 25 10.30 -11.42 20.22
N ARG A 26 10.63 -11.18 18.95
CA ARG A 26 10.39 -9.91 18.25
C ARG A 26 9.05 -9.90 17.50
N MET A 27 8.35 -11.04 17.40
CA MET A 27 6.98 -11.11 16.87
C MET A 27 5.99 -10.66 17.95
N ASN A 28 6.04 -9.36 18.27
CA ASN A 28 5.20 -8.69 19.24
C ASN A 28 4.76 -7.33 18.67
N GLU A 29 3.98 -6.57 19.44
CA GLU A 29 3.46 -5.27 19.02
C GLU A 29 4.56 -4.28 18.61
N THR A 30 5.67 -4.23 19.34
CA THR A 30 6.81 -3.37 19.01
C THR A 30 7.46 -3.78 17.68
N GLY A 31 7.62 -5.08 17.45
CA GLY A 31 8.14 -5.59 16.17
C GLY A 31 7.19 -5.33 15.00
N ALA A 32 5.89 -5.48 15.21
CA ALA A 32 4.87 -5.16 14.21
C ALA A 32 4.89 -3.66 13.85
N LEU A 33 4.97 -2.79 14.85
CA LEU A 33 5.10 -1.35 14.65
C LEU A 33 6.38 -1.00 13.88
N PHE A 34 7.51 -1.62 14.24
CA PHE A 34 8.77 -1.44 13.54
C PHE A 34 8.67 -1.84 12.06
N LEU A 35 8.06 -2.99 11.75
CA LEU A 35 7.85 -3.44 10.36
C LEU A 35 6.93 -2.49 9.60
N ARG A 36 5.87 -1.99 10.24
CA ARG A 36 4.98 -1.00 9.64
C ARG A 36 5.73 0.29 9.31
N MET A 37 6.49 0.84 10.26
CA MET A 37 7.30 2.03 10.04
C MET A 37 8.35 1.82 8.94
N MET A 38 8.97 0.63 8.90
CA MET A 38 9.92 0.28 7.86
C MET A 38 9.25 0.21 6.49
N LEU A 39 8.07 -0.40 6.38
CA LEU A 39 7.30 -0.44 5.14
C LEU A 39 6.96 0.98 4.65
N GLU A 40 6.43 1.81 5.53
CA GLU A 40 6.09 3.21 5.23
C GLU A 40 7.34 3.99 4.77
N TYR A 41 8.47 3.81 5.45
CA TYR A 41 9.73 4.47 5.10
C TYR A 41 10.29 3.99 3.76
N THR A 42 10.41 2.67 3.59
CA THR A 42 11.03 2.06 2.41
C THR A 42 10.20 2.24 1.15
N SER A 43 8.86 2.31 1.27
CA SER A 43 7.98 2.62 0.14
C SER A 43 8.38 3.92 -0.57
N ARG A 44 8.92 4.90 0.16
CA ARG A 44 9.35 6.20 -0.39
C ARG A 44 10.74 6.17 -1.02
N THR A 45 11.53 5.13 -0.77
CA THR A 45 12.97 5.11 -1.10
C THR A 45 13.32 4.07 -2.17
N ILE A 46 12.64 2.92 -2.16
CA ILE A 46 13.16 1.73 -2.84
C ILE A 46 12.58 1.53 -4.24
N ILE A 47 11.46 2.16 -4.58
CA ILE A 47 10.71 1.79 -5.78
C ILE A 47 10.55 3.03 -6.64
N ALA A 48 11.65 3.42 -7.28
CA ALA A 48 11.61 4.11 -8.56
C ALA A 48 11.84 3.02 -9.61
N ALA A 49 10.77 2.56 -10.25
CA ALA A 49 10.92 1.70 -11.43
C ALA A 49 11.65 2.47 -12.55
N ASP A 50 12.24 1.74 -13.50
CA ASP A 50 12.79 2.40 -14.68
C ASP A 50 11.69 3.23 -15.35
N PRO A 51 11.89 4.55 -15.49
CA PRO A 51 10.86 5.43 -16.03
C PRO A 51 10.54 4.98 -17.46
N VAL A 52 9.30 4.58 -17.69
CA VAL A 52 8.86 4.24 -19.05
C VAL A 52 8.65 5.55 -19.78
N VAL A 53 9.55 5.86 -20.72
CA VAL A 53 9.41 7.04 -21.57
C VAL A 53 8.25 6.80 -22.53
N ILE A 54 7.07 7.27 -22.15
CA ILE A 54 5.89 7.29 -23.00
C ILE A 54 5.66 8.76 -23.37
N PRO A 55 6.02 9.21 -24.59
CA PRO A 55 5.93 10.62 -24.98
C PRO A 55 4.55 11.25 -24.77
N LEU A 56 3.48 10.43 -24.77
CA LEU A 56 2.13 10.89 -24.46
C LEU A 56 1.99 11.44 -23.03
N LEU A 57 2.73 10.89 -22.08
CA LEU A 57 2.66 11.23 -20.67
C LEU A 57 3.39 12.53 -20.33
N ASP A 58 4.27 13.03 -21.19
CA ASP A 58 5.02 14.28 -20.98
C ASP A 58 4.15 15.54 -20.99
N ARG A 59 2.90 15.40 -21.41
CA ARG A 59 1.88 16.46 -21.35
C ARG A 59 1.42 16.75 -19.92
N PHE A 60 1.68 15.84 -18.98
CA PHE A 60 1.25 15.94 -17.60
C PHE A 60 2.45 16.17 -16.67
N THR A 61 2.23 16.93 -15.60
CA THR A 61 3.28 17.19 -14.59
C THR A 61 3.59 15.93 -13.79
N LYS A 62 2.58 15.08 -13.53
CA LYS A 62 2.69 13.73 -12.97
C LYS A 62 1.63 12.81 -13.59
N VAL A 63 1.85 11.50 -13.56
CA VAL A 63 0.83 10.50 -13.97
C VAL A 63 0.62 9.51 -12.83
N LEU A 64 -0.39 9.77 -12.02
CA LEU A 64 -0.66 9.08 -10.77
C LEU A 64 -1.57 7.88 -11.04
N ILE A 65 -1.03 6.66 -11.03
CA ILE A 65 -1.83 5.44 -11.04
C ILE A 65 -2.15 5.03 -9.61
N GLN A 66 -3.41 4.67 -9.37
CA GLN A 66 -3.90 4.28 -8.05
C GLN A 66 -4.69 2.99 -8.15
N ASP A 67 -4.33 2.04 -7.30
CA ASP A 67 -4.99 0.74 -7.21
C ASP A 67 -4.94 0.20 -5.77
N SER A 68 -5.79 -0.78 -5.48
CA SER A 68 -5.75 -1.50 -4.21
C SER A 68 -5.66 -3.00 -4.40
N THR A 69 -5.16 -3.69 -3.38
CA THR A 69 -5.21 -5.14 -3.31
C THR A 69 -5.56 -5.55 -1.89
N THR A 70 -6.47 -6.51 -1.77
CA THR A 70 -6.86 -7.07 -0.48
C THR A 70 -6.23 -8.44 -0.28
N MET A 71 -5.62 -8.63 0.89
CA MET A 71 -5.00 -9.88 1.30
C MET A 71 -5.72 -10.45 2.53
N THR A 72 -6.06 -11.73 2.48
CA THR A 72 -6.62 -12.43 3.64
C THR A 72 -5.55 -12.64 4.71
N LEU A 73 -5.92 -12.42 5.97
CA LEU A 73 -5.07 -12.63 7.13
C LEU A 73 -5.64 -13.76 8.02
N PRO A 74 -4.90 -14.30 8.99
CA PRO A 74 -5.45 -15.18 10.01
C PRO A 74 -6.56 -14.49 10.81
N SER A 75 -7.62 -15.23 11.17
CA SER A 75 -8.79 -14.68 11.88
C SER A 75 -8.45 -14.04 13.22
N GLU A 76 -7.34 -14.44 13.84
CA GLU A 76 -6.80 -13.91 15.09
C GLU A 76 -6.44 -12.42 15.00
N LEU A 77 -6.28 -11.88 13.78
CA LEU A 77 -5.97 -10.47 13.55
C LEU A 77 -7.20 -9.59 13.34
N VAL A 78 -8.43 -10.11 13.53
CA VAL A 78 -9.68 -9.37 13.28
C VAL A 78 -9.80 -8.07 14.09
N ASP A 79 -9.24 -8.03 15.30
CA ASP A 79 -9.27 -6.85 16.15
C ASP A 79 -8.34 -5.73 15.66
N VAL A 80 -7.36 -6.09 14.81
CA VAL A 80 -6.40 -5.15 14.20
C VAL A 80 -6.82 -4.79 12.77
N TRP A 81 -7.28 -5.77 11.99
CA TRP A 81 -7.63 -5.63 10.58
C TRP A 81 -8.95 -6.36 10.30
N ARG A 82 -10.03 -5.62 10.14
CA ARG A 82 -11.35 -6.21 9.89
C ARG A 82 -11.53 -6.54 8.42
N GLY A 83 -11.85 -7.80 8.14
CA GLY A 83 -12.24 -8.24 6.82
C GLY A 83 -13.72 -7.97 6.51
N CYS A 84 -14.14 -8.37 5.31
CA CYS A 84 -15.51 -8.15 4.82
C CYS A 84 -16.59 -8.98 5.55
N GLY A 85 -16.20 -9.95 6.39
CA GLY A 85 -17.13 -10.84 7.09
C GLY A 85 -17.90 -11.72 6.12
N GLY A 86 -17.28 -12.83 5.69
CA GLY A 86 -17.95 -13.86 4.88
C GLY A 86 -18.50 -15.01 5.74
N SER A 87 -18.80 -16.14 5.09
CA SER A 87 -19.15 -17.45 5.69
C SER A 87 -18.31 -17.80 6.93
N GLU A 88 -18.85 -18.63 7.84
CA GLU A 88 -18.14 -19.16 9.03
C GLU A 88 -16.77 -19.79 8.69
N THR A 89 -16.58 -20.23 7.44
CA THR A 89 -15.34 -20.83 6.92
C THR A 89 -14.32 -19.83 6.37
N SER A 90 -14.69 -18.55 6.25
CA SER A 90 -13.82 -17.50 5.73
C SER A 90 -13.16 -16.72 6.87
N SER A 91 -11.89 -16.35 6.68
CA SER A 91 -11.21 -15.51 7.66
C SER A 91 -11.96 -14.19 7.85
N GLN A 92 -12.15 -13.84 9.11
CA GLN A 92 -12.79 -12.59 9.51
C GLN A 92 -11.83 -11.40 9.43
N SER A 93 -10.55 -11.65 9.12
CA SER A 93 -9.51 -10.63 8.98
C SER A 93 -8.97 -10.56 7.56
N SER A 94 -8.87 -9.34 7.05
CA SER A 94 -8.12 -9.04 5.84
C SER A 94 -7.60 -7.62 5.89
N ILE A 95 -6.52 -7.36 5.16
CA ILE A 95 -5.90 -6.05 5.02
C ILE A 95 -6.03 -5.58 3.57
N LYS A 96 -6.39 -4.32 3.40
CA LYS A 96 -6.36 -3.65 2.11
C LYS A 96 -5.14 -2.77 2.01
N VAL A 97 -4.31 -3.03 1.02
CA VAL A 97 -3.15 -2.21 0.67
C VAL A 97 -3.56 -1.32 -0.49
N GLN A 98 -3.47 -0.01 -0.30
CA GLN A 98 -3.65 0.95 -1.37
C GLN A 98 -2.31 1.58 -1.75
N LEU A 99 -2.08 1.68 -3.05
CA LEU A 99 -0.85 2.20 -3.62
C LEU A 99 -1.17 3.30 -4.63
N GLN A 100 -0.38 4.36 -4.59
CA GLN A 100 -0.33 5.36 -5.65
C GLN A 100 1.11 5.52 -6.12
N MET A 101 1.32 5.45 -7.44
CA MET A 101 2.62 5.58 -8.08
C MET A 101 2.57 6.66 -9.17
N ASP A 102 3.62 7.44 -9.31
CA ASP A 102 3.85 8.24 -10.50
C ASP A 102 4.50 7.39 -11.61
N LEU A 103 3.72 7.08 -12.66
CA LEU A 103 4.17 6.28 -13.80
C LEU A 103 5.32 6.93 -14.57
N ARG A 104 5.52 8.25 -14.48
CA ARG A 104 6.62 8.94 -15.17
C ARG A 104 7.97 8.62 -14.56
N THR A 105 8.02 8.47 -13.24
CA THR A 105 9.25 8.27 -12.47
C THR A 105 9.36 6.86 -11.89
N GLY A 106 8.26 6.10 -11.92
CA GLY A 106 8.12 4.84 -11.22
C GLY A 106 8.05 4.99 -9.69
N ALA A 107 8.06 6.22 -9.16
CA ALA A 107 8.13 6.49 -7.74
C ALA A 107 6.78 6.25 -7.06
N TYR A 108 6.81 5.65 -5.87
CA TYR A 108 5.63 5.58 -5.02
C TYR A 108 5.36 6.93 -4.35
N GLU A 109 4.13 7.41 -4.49
CA GLU A 109 3.64 8.63 -3.87
C GLU A 109 2.95 8.33 -2.54
N MET A 110 2.28 7.18 -2.46
CA MET A 110 1.55 6.77 -1.26
C MET A 110 1.46 5.25 -1.18
N LEU A 111 1.67 4.72 0.03
CA LEU A 111 1.25 3.38 0.43
C LEU A 111 0.46 3.50 1.73
N THR A 112 -0.80 3.05 1.74
CA THR A 112 -1.65 3.05 2.94
C THR A 112 -2.28 1.69 3.19
N LEU A 113 -2.50 1.39 4.46
CA LEU A 113 -3.06 0.13 4.94
C LEU A 113 -4.39 0.40 5.63
N HIS A 114 -5.42 -0.35 5.24
CA HIS A 114 -6.79 -0.19 5.71
C HIS A 114 -7.40 -1.53 6.07
N ASP A 115 -8.52 -1.50 6.79
CA ASP A 115 -9.36 -2.69 6.96
C ASP A 115 -9.74 -3.27 5.58
N GLY A 116 -9.67 -4.58 5.43
CA GLY A 116 -9.95 -5.24 4.15
C GLY A 116 -11.36 -5.00 3.62
N ARG A 117 -12.32 -4.66 4.50
CA ARG A 117 -13.70 -4.30 4.15
C ARG A 117 -13.90 -2.86 3.67
N GLU A 118 -12.89 -2.00 3.83
CA GLU A 118 -13.02 -0.61 3.41
C GLU A 118 -13.17 -0.51 1.89
N HIS A 119 -14.09 0.34 1.46
CA HIS A 119 -14.34 0.55 0.04
C HIS A 119 -13.26 1.46 -0.54
N ASP A 120 -12.84 1.23 -1.78
CA ASP A 120 -11.70 1.96 -2.37
C ASP A 120 -11.89 3.47 -2.40
N CYS A 121 -13.11 3.93 -2.66
CA CYS A 121 -13.47 5.33 -2.58
C CYS A 121 -13.23 5.99 -1.20
N THR A 122 -13.17 5.30 -0.06
CA THR A 122 -13.04 5.97 1.25
C THR A 122 -11.68 6.63 1.47
N ASN A 123 -10.64 6.21 0.75
CA ASN A 123 -9.31 6.80 0.89
C ASN A 123 -9.17 8.15 0.16
N ARG A 124 -9.52 9.24 0.86
CA ARG A 124 -9.42 10.60 0.34
C ARG A 124 -7.99 11.17 0.36
N SER A 125 -7.07 10.56 1.10
CA SER A 125 -5.69 11.06 1.17
C SER A 125 -5.01 11.12 -0.20
N SER A 126 -5.51 10.35 -1.18
CA SER A 126 -4.99 10.28 -2.55
C SER A 126 -5.38 11.48 -3.42
N ILE A 127 -6.36 12.27 -3.00
CA ILE A 127 -6.91 13.41 -3.74
C ILE A 127 -6.71 14.76 -3.06
N ASP A 128 -6.22 14.77 -1.81
CA ASP A 128 -6.04 16.00 -1.02
C ASP A 128 -4.95 16.92 -1.58
N HIS A 129 -3.98 16.36 -2.32
CA HIS A 129 -2.90 17.15 -2.92
C HIS A 129 -2.46 16.57 -4.28
N ILE A 130 -3.24 16.85 -5.33
CA ILE A 130 -2.85 16.51 -6.70
C ILE A 130 -2.24 17.77 -7.34
N PRO A 131 -0.96 17.72 -7.78
CA PRO A 131 -0.33 18.86 -8.43
C PRO A 131 -1.08 19.30 -9.69
N ALA A 132 -1.15 20.61 -9.94
CA ALA A 132 -1.73 21.14 -11.16
C ALA A 132 -1.05 20.53 -12.40
N GLY A 133 -1.87 20.16 -13.39
CA GLY A 133 -1.44 19.50 -14.61
C GLY A 133 -1.14 18.00 -14.48
N ALA A 134 -1.34 17.38 -13.30
CA ALA A 134 -1.19 15.94 -13.14
C ALA A 134 -2.42 15.19 -13.68
N LEU A 135 -2.20 13.97 -14.16
CA LEU A 135 -3.25 13.04 -14.55
C LEU A 135 -3.39 11.95 -13.49
N ARG A 136 -4.59 11.75 -12.96
CA ARG A 136 -4.92 10.62 -12.07
C ARG A 136 -5.63 9.52 -12.86
N ILE A 137 -5.13 8.30 -12.72
CA ILE A 137 -5.68 7.08 -13.32
C ILE A 137 -6.05 6.13 -12.19
N ALA A 138 -7.33 5.83 -12.08
CA ALA A 138 -7.87 4.90 -11.09
C ALA A 138 -9.05 4.14 -11.71
N ASP A 139 -9.38 2.97 -11.16
CA ASP A 139 -10.52 2.19 -11.60
C ASP A 139 -11.88 2.78 -11.13
N LEU A 140 -12.97 2.11 -11.48
CA LEU A 140 -14.32 2.55 -11.09
C LEU A 140 -14.62 2.36 -9.59
N GLY A 141 -13.85 1.57 -8.85
CA GLY A 141 -13.95 1.47 -7.39
C GLY A 141 -13.63 2.80 -6.68
N TYR A 142 -12.90 3.69 -7.35
CA TYR A 142 -12.62 5.05 -6.89
C TYR A 142 -13.56 6.12 -7.46
N PHE A 143 -14.59 5.73 -8.22
CA PHE A 143 -15.47 6.69 -8.87
C PHE A 143 -16.33 7.46 -7.85
N ARG A 144 -16.08 8.76 -7.73
CA ARG A 144 -16.92 9.66 -6.93
C ARG A 144 -16.90 11.07 -7.50
N LEU A 145 -18.08 11.63 -7.80
CA LEU A 145 -18.23 12.96 -8.41
C LEU A 145 -17.54 14.08 -7.61
N ALA A 146 -17.65 14.05 -6.28
CA ALA A 146 -17.01 15.05 -5.42
C ALA A 146 -15.48 15.08 -5.58
N ASP A 147 -14.88 13.92 -5.87
CA ASP A 147 -13.44 13.79 -6.02
C ASP A 147 -13.01 14.35 -7.39
N PHE A 148 -13.77 14.11 -8.46
CA PHE A 148 -13.54 14.77 -9.76
C PHE A 148 -13.60 16.31 -9.66
N THR A 149 -14.56 16.86 -8.92
CA THR A 149 -14.64 18.31 -8.68
C THR A 149 -13.42 18.82 -7.92
N ALA A 150 -12.96 18.10 -6.89
CA ALA A 150 -11.77 18.47 -6.12
C ALA A 150 -10.49 18.43 -6.97
N ILE A 151 -10.35 17.43 -7.86
CA ILE A 151 -9.23 17.30 -8.79
C ILE A 151 -9.23 18.45 -9.81
N GLY A 152 -10.40 18.75 -10.40
CA GLY A 152 -10.55 19.86 -11.34
C GLY A 152 -10.25 21.23 -10.71
N ASN A 153 -10.66 21.45 -9.45
CA ASN A 153 -10.35 22.68 -8.71
C ASN A 153 -8.85 22.85 -8.43
N GLN A 154 -8.08 21.75 -8.41
CA GLN A 154 -6.61 21.78 -8.28
C GLN A 154 -5.90 21.94 -9.64
N GLY A 155 -6.66 22.03 -10.75
CA GLY A 155 -6.10 22.12 -12.10
C GLY A 155 -5.49 20.80 -12.59
N ALA A 156 -5.91 19.68 -12.04
CA ALA A 156 -5.49 18.34 -12.43
C ALA A 156 -6.59 17.62 -13.25
N TYR A 157 -6.25 16.45 -13.79
CA TYR A 157 -7.07 15.65 -14.71
C TYR A 157 -7.42 14.28 -14.13
#